data_AF-A0A382XRE9-F1
#
_entry.id   AF-A0A382XRE9-F1
#
_cell.length_a   1.000
_cell.length_b   1.000
_cell.length_c   1.000
_cell.angle_alpha   90.00
_cell.angle_beta   90.00
_cell.angle_gamma   90.00
#
_symmetry.space_group_name_H-M   'P 1'
#
loop_
_entity.id
_entity.type
_entity.pdbx_description
1 polymer ?
#
loop_
_entity_poly.entity_id
_entity_poly.type
_entity_poly.pdbx_seq_one_letter_code
_entity_poly.pdbx_strand_id
1 'polypeptide(L)' 'MLKVNLTEIKEEDFASPKKKFGLKIRNISSALAEQDTENSEAPVDIEYCVLASGKKNFPYHCHATEWEIYYA' A
#
# COMPACT_ATOMS: atom_id res chain seq x y z
N MET A 1 11.37 -8.91 16.61
CA MET A 1 10.60 -7.75 16.09
C MET A 1 11.07 -7.50 14.68
N LEU A 2 10.21 -7.73 13.69
CA LEU A 2 10.52 -7.50 12.28
C LEU A 2 10.57 -5.99 11.99
N LYS A 3 11.45 -5.57 11.09
CA LYS A 3 11.62 -4.16 10.72
C LYS A 3 12.04 -4.08 9.25
N VAL A 4 11.45 -3.14 8.54
CA VAL A 4 11.80 -2.81 7.15
C VAL A 4 12.23 -1.34 7.05
N ASN A 5 13.13 -1.05 6.12
CA ASN A 5 13.48 0.30 5.74
C ASN A 5 12.70 0.67 4.48
N LEU A 6 11.94 1.77 4.54
CA LEU A 6 11.10 2.21 3.43
C LEU A 6 11.89 2.45 2.13
N THR A 7 13.16 2.88 2.22
CA THR A 7 13.99 3.12 1.02
C THR A 7 14.44 1.85 0.32
N GLU A 8 14.35 0.70 1.00
CA GLU A 8 14.74 -0.62 0.47
C GLU A 8 13.54 -1.37 -0.12
N ILE A 9 12.31 -0.94 0.20
CA ILE A 9 11.09 -1.50 -0.41
C ILE A 9 10.96 -0.93 -1.82
N LYS A 10 10.84 -1.84 -2.79
CA LYS A 10 10.59 -1.50 -4.20
C LYS A 10 9.36 -0.62 -4.31
N GLU A 11 9.50 0.50 -5.02
CA GLU A 11 8.38 1.36 -5.39
C GLU A 11 7.72 0.83 -6.66
N GLU A 12 6.40 0.70 -6.63
CA GLU A 12 5.59 0.25 -7.75
C GLU A 12 4.67 1.36 -8.24
N ASP A 13 4.62 1.57 -9.55
CA ASP A 13 3.70 2.51 -10.18
C ASP A 13 2.36 1.81 -10.45
N PHE A 14 1.28 2.29 -9.83
CA PHE A 14 -0.08 1.90 -10.18
C PHE A 14 -0.74 2.97 -11.06
N ALA A 15 -1.38 2.52 -12.15
CA ALA A 15 -2.23 3.38 -12.95
C ALA A 15 -3.42 2.60 -13.53
N SER A 16 -4.61 3.19 -13.43
CA SER A 16 -5.79 2.72 -14.16
C SER A 16 -5.57 2.78 -15.69
N PRO A 17 -6.30 1.99 -16.51
CA PRO A 17 -6.14 1.98 -17.97
C PRO A 17 -6.24 3.35 -18.64
N LYS A 18 -7.11 4.24 -18.12
CA LYS A 18 -7.28 5.62 -18.62
C LYS A 18 -6.38 6.64 -17.91
N LYS A 19 -5.45 6.20 -17.04
CA LYS A 19 -4.51 7.01 -16.25
C LYS A 19 -5.16 8.12 -15.40
N LYS A 20 -6.47 8.02 -15.16
CA LYS A 20 -7.24 8.94 -14.31
C LYS A 20 -6.90 8.73 -12.84
N PHE A 21 -6.78 7.46 -12.46
CA PHE A 21 -6.36 7.03 -11.13
C PHE A 21 -4.95 6.46 -11.19
N GLY A 22 -4.16 6.70 -10.15
CA GLY A 22 -2.80 6.21 -10.04
C GLY A 22 -2.02 6.85 -8.90
N LEU A 23 -1.05 6.10 -8.39
CA LEU A 23 -0.14 6.47 -7.32
C LEU A 23 1.13 5.60 -7.40
N LYS A 24 2.10 5.93 -6.55
CA LYS A 24 3.27 5.10 -6.28
C LYS A 24 3.10 4.40 -4.94
N ILE A 25 3.43 3.12 -4.87
CA ILE A 25 3.17 2.28 -3.69
C ILE A 25 4.46 1.62 -3.24
N ARG A 26 4.66 1.51 -1.93
CA ARG A 26 5.60 0.58 -1.29
C ARG A 26 4.81 -0.29 -0.30
N ASN A 27 4.77 -1.60 -0.55
CA ASN A 27 4.02 -2.56 0.27
C ASN A 27 4.81 -2.93 1.54
N ILE A 28 4.49 -2.32 2.68
CA ILE A 28 5.21 -2.52 3.95
C ILE A 28 4.90 -3.91 4.52
N SER A 29 3.63 -4.30 4.54
CA SER A 29 3.20 -5.61 5.05
C SER A 29 3.78 -6.77 4.25
N SER A 30 3.84 -6.68 2.91
CA SER A 30 4.51 -7.70 2.09
C SER A 30 6.00 -7.80 2.40
N ALA A 31 6.69 -6.66 2.52
CA ALA A 31 8.13 -6.65 2.85
C ALA A 31 8.42 -7.20 4.27
N LEU A 32 7.49 -7.04 5.21
CA LEU A 32 7.58 -7.66 6.54
C LEU A 32 7.31 -9.16 6.49
N ALA A 33 6.29 -9.60 5.73
CA ALA A 33 5.94 -11.00 5.57
C ALA A 33 7.07 -11.82 4.93
N GLU A 34 7.82 -11.24 4.01
CA GLU A 34 9.02 -11.88 3.42
C GLU A 34 10.12 -12.21 4.45
N GLN A 35 10.16 -11.50 5.59
CA GLN A 35 11.10 -11.74 6.68
C GLN A 35 10.52 -12.65 7.77
N ASP A 36 9.22 -12.93 7.74
CA ASP A 36 8.55 -13.69 8.78
C ASP A 36 8.65 -15.20 8.52
N THR A 37 9.55 -15.87 9.23
CA THR A 37 9.73 -17.33 9.13
C THR A 37 8.57 -18.12 9.71
N GLU A 38 7.78 -17.51 10.60
CA GLU A 38 6.64 -18.16 11.26
C GLU A 38 5.35 -18.05 10.44
N ASN A 39 5.36 -17.29 9.33
CA ASN A 39 4.21 -17.02 8.47
C ASN A 39 2.98 -16.52 9.26
N SER A 40 3.20 -15.55 10.16
CA SER A 40 2.14 -14.96 10.97
C SER A 40 1.17 -14.18 10.08
N GLU A 41 -0.12 -14.27 10.38
CA GLU A 41 -1.14 -13.48 9.69
C GLU A 41 -1.16 -12.04 10.22
N ALA A 42 -0.98 -11.06 9.32
CA ALA A 42 -1.09 -9.66 9.67
C ALA A 42 -2.58 -9.26 9.78
N PRO A 43 -3.00 -8.55 10.84
CA PRO A 43 -4.40 -8.15 11.02
C PRO A 43 -4.83 -7.03 10.06
N VAL A 44 -3.87 -6.32 9.45
CA VAL A 44 -4.08 -5.25 8.48
C VAL A 44 -2.95 -5.24 7.46
N ASP A 45 -3.26 -4.78 6.25
CA ASP A 45 -2.25 -4.44 5.25
C ASP A 45 -1.85 -2.97 5.39
N ILE A 46 -0.55 -2.68 5.22
CA ILE A 46 0.00 -1.34 5.34
C ILE A 46 0.82 -1.04 4.09
N GLU A 47 0.47 0.05 3.43
CA GLU A 47 1.13 0.56 2.24
C GLU A 47 1.59 2.00 2.48
N TYR A 48 2.76 2.35 1.96
CA TYR A 48 3.18 3.75 1.82
C TYR A 48 2.88 4.24 0.42
N CYS A 49 1.99 5.22 0.33
CA CYS A 49 1.42 5.68 -0.92
C CYS A 49 1.80 7.14 -1.22
N VAL A 50 2.30 7.40 -2.42
CA VAL A 50 2.59 8.76 -2.91
C VAL A 50 1.65 9.11 -4.04
N LEU A 51 0.78 10.08 -3.79
CA LEU A 51 -0.15 10.62 -4.77
C LEU A 51 0.47 11.84 -5.47
N ALA A 52 0.65 11.75 -6.79
CA ALA A 52 1.12 12.90 -7.57
C ALA A 52 0.05 14.01 -7.62
N SER A 53 0.49 15.27 -7.74
CA SER A 53 -0.41 16.42 -7.83
C SER A 53 -1.47 16.23 -8.92
N GLY A 54 -2.74 16.47 -8.55
CA GLY A 54 -3.90 16.32 -9.44
C GLY A 54 -4.32 14.87 -9.74
N LYS A 55 -3.64 13.85 -9.21
CA LYS A 55 -4.07 12.45 -9.30
C LYS A 55 -5.06 12.09 -8.20
N LYS A 56 -5.72 10.95 -8.37
CA LYS A 56 -6.63 10.32 -7.41
C LYS A 56 -6.23 8.85 -7.25
N ASN A 57 -6.32 8.32 -6.03
CA ASN A 57 -6.01 6.91 -5.77
C ASN A 57 -7.02 5.99 -6.48
N PHE A 58 -8.31 6.25 -6.28
CA PHE A 58 -9.41 5.42 -6.79
C PHE A 58 -10.69 6.23 -7.03
N PRO A 59 -11.70 5.65 -7.72
CA PRO A 59 -13.05 6.20 -7.73
C PRO A 59 -13.64 6.29 -6.32
N TYR A 60 -14.65 7.14 -6.14
CA TYR A 60 -15.44 7.14 -4.91
C TYR A 60 -16.12 5.77 -4.72
N HIS A 61 -15.94 5.16 -3.55
CA HIS A 61 -16.44 3.83 -3.22
C HIS A 61 -16.64 3.69 -1.71
N CYS A 62 -17.15 2.52 -1.29
CA CYS A 62 -17.28 2.13 0.11
C CYS A 62 -16.84 0.67 0.28
N HIS A 63 -16.36 0.35 1.48
CA HIS A 63 -16.00 -1.00 1.88
C HIS A 63 -17.17 -1.68 2.60
N ALA A 64 -17.46 -2.93 2.25
CA ALA A 64 -18.53 -3.70 2.90
C ALA A 64 -18.02 -4.54 4.08
N THR A 65 -16.78 -5.05 3.99
CA THR A 65 -16.18 -6.00 4.94
C THR A 65 -14.82 -5.55 5.48
N GLU A 66 -14.29 -4.44 4.97
CA GLU A 66 -12.94 -3.95 5.24
C GLU A 66 -12.98 -2.52 5.79
N TRP A 67 -11.91 -2.14 6.48
CA TRP A 67 -11.71 -0.78 6.99
C TRP A 67 -10.43 -0.24 6.36
N GLU A 68 -10.48 1.01 5.91
CA GLU A 68 -9.33 1.70 5.32
C GLU A 68 -9.07 2.99 6.11
N ILE A 69 -7.81 3.20 6.48
CA ILE A 69 -7.38 4.37 7.27
C ILE A 69 -6.24 5.06 6.54
N TYR A 70 -6.33 6.38 6.47
CA TYR A 70 -5.28 7.24 5.96
C TYR A 70 -4.56 7.93 7.13
N TYR A 71 -3.23 7.87 7.11
CA TYR A 71 -2.36 8.62 8.00
C TYR A 71 -1.41 9.48 7.14
N ALA A 72 -1.39 10.79 7.41
CA ALA A 72 -0.62 11.78 6.64
C ALA A 72 0.14 12.71 7.57
#